data_AF-A0A1M4Z6A1-F1
#
_entry.id   AF-A0A1M4Z6A1-F1
#
_cell.length_a   1.000
_cell.length_b   1.000
_cell.length_c   1.000
_cell.angle_alpha   90.00
_cell.angle_beta   90.00
_cell.angle_gamma   90.00
#
_symmetry.space_group_name_H-M   'P 1'
#
loop_
_entity.id
_entity.type
_entity.pdbx_description
1 polymer ?
#
loop_
_entity_poly.entity_id
_entity_poly.type
_entity_poly.pdbx_seq_one_letter_code
_entity_poly.pdbx_strand_id
1 'polypeptide(L)' 'MAYLDPKTLTCPECDFTDEIRIVVGVGPSSEPGDTPYRRFQSSGGFVKGTNEDGSRDGTLRCPNDGTIVWTNQAGKKANT' A
#
# COMPACT_ATOMS: atom_id res chain seq x y z
N MET A 1 1.17 18.38 1.83
CA MET A 1 1.04 17.86 3.22
C MET A 1 0.92 16.35 3.15
N ALA A 2 1.48 15.62 4.11
CA ALA A 2 1.36 14.17 4.20
C ALA A 2 0.86 13.78 5.60
N TYR A 3 -0.03 12.80 5.68
CA TYR A 3 -0.56 12.27 6.93
C TYR A 3 -0.43 10.75 6.96
N LEU A 4 -0.45 10.20 8.19
CA LEU A 4 -0.47 8.76 8.41
C LEU A 4 -1.92 8.28 8.48
N ASP A 5 -2.22 7.28 7.67
CA ASP A 5 -3.50 6.60 7.56
C ASP A 5 -3.30 5.15 8.02
N PRO A 6 -3.68 4.80 9.26
CA PRO A 6 -3.71 3.41 9.69
C PRO A 6 -4.81 2.67 8.91
N LYS A 7 -4.46 1.52 8.33
CA LYS A 7 -5.36 0.71 7.53
C LYS A 7 -5.25 -0.76 7.89
N THR A 8 -6.37 -1.38 8.22
CA THR A 8 -6.45 -2.83 8.35
C THR A 8 -6.54 -3.46 6.96
N LEU A 9 -5.71 -4.46 6.70
CA LEU A 9 -5.77 -5.29 5.50
C LEU A 9 -6.16 -6.70 5.90
N THR A 10 -6.97 -7.33 5.05
CA THR A 10 -7.37 -8.73 5.18
C THR A 10 -6.98 -9.45 3.90
N CYS A 11 -6.29 -10.57 4.03
CA CYS A 11 -5.99 -11.43 2.90
C CYS A 11 -7.28 -12.13 2.42
N PRO A 12 -7.64 -12.06 1.13
CA PRO A 12 -8.84 -12.70 0.61
C PRO A 12 -8.76 -14.23 0.55
N GLU A 13 -7.56 -14.82 0.59
CA GLU A 13 -7.36 -16.27 0.41
C GLU A 13 -7.27 -17.05 1.74
N CYS A 14 -6.78 -16.43 2.82
CA CYS A 14 -6.59 -17.11 4.12
C CYS A 14 -7.14 -16.33 5.32
N ASP A 15 -7.88 -15.24 5.09
CA ASP A 15 -8.49 -14.38 6.10
C ASP A 15 -7.51 -13.70 7.09
N PHE A 16 -6.19 -13.86 6.89
CA PHE A 16 -5.18 -13.22 7.71
C PHE A 16 -5.34 -11.71 7.69
N THR A 17 -5.45 -11.10 8.86
CA THR A 17 -5.76 -9.68 9.02
C THR A 17 -4.74 -9.01 9.91
N ASP A 18 -4.23 -7.86 9.48
CA ASP A 18 -3.32 -7.05 10.29
C ASP A 18 -3.39 -5.56 9.92
N GLU A 19 -2.92 -4.70 10.83
CA GLU A 19 -2.85 -3.26 10.63
C GLU A 19 -1.54 -2.85 9.94
N ILE A 20 -1.67 -2.02 8.90
CA ILE A 20 -0.57 -1.34 8.25
C ILE A 20 -0.67 0.17 8.46
N ARG A 21 0.44 0.87 8.28
CA ARG A 21 0.47 2.34 8.28
C ARG A 21 0.81 2.84 6.89
N ILE A 22 -0.04 3.68 6.31
CA ILE A 22 0.15 4.27 5.00
C ILE A 22 0.44 5.75 5.17
N VAL A 23 1.47 6.25 4.50
CA VAL A 23 1.67 7.68 4.28
C VAL A 23 0.87 8.07 3.05
N VAL A 24 -0.10 8.96 3.24
CA VAL A 24 -0.85 9.58 2.14
C VAL A 24 -0.39 11.03 2.04
N GLY A 25 0.08 11.41 0.85
CA GLY A 25 0.66 12.73 0.66
C GLY A 25 0.25 13.40 -0.64
N VAL A 26 0.22 14.73 -0.58
CA VAL A 26 0.11 15.64 -1.72
C VAL A 26 1.47 16.28 -1.91
N GLY A 27 2.07 16.08 -3.07
CA GLY A 27 3.40 16.60 -3.41
C GLY A 27 3.38 18.11 -3.66
N PRO A 28 4.55 18.79 -3.67
CA PRO A 28 4.63 20.22 -3.93
C PRO A 28 4.19 20.61 -5.36
N SER A 29 4.21 19.64 -6.29
CA SER A 29 3.74 19.80 -7.67
C SER A 29 2.32 19.29 -7.90
N SER A 30 1.61 18.87 -6.84
CA SER A 30 0.24 18.35 -6.98
C SER A 30 -0.77 19.49 -7.04
N GLU A 31 -1.69 19.40 -8.00
CA GLU A 31 -2.75 20.37 -8.25
C GLU A 31 -4.04 20.02 -7.47
N PRO A 32 -4.93 20.98 -7.21
CA PRO A 32 -6.26 20.69 -6.68
C PRO A 32 -7.02 19.71 -7.59
N GLY A 33 -7.30 18.50 -7.08
CA GLY A 33 -7.94 17.41 -7.84
C GLY A 33 -7.01 16.24 -8.14
N ASP A 34 -5.70 16.37 -7.90
CA ASP A 34 -4.76 15.27 -8.04
C ASP A 34 -5.02 14.14 -7.05
N THR A 35 -4.73 12.92 -7.50
CA THR A 35 -4.78 11.75 -6.62
C THR A 35 -3.54 11.73 -5.73
N PRO A 36 -3.69 11.80 -4.39
CA PRO A 36 -2.54 11.79 -3.50
C PRO A 36 -1.78 10.47 -3.63
N TYR A 37 -0.45 10.55 -3.51
CA TYR A 37 0.37 9.34 -3.49
C TYR A 37 0.16 8.60 -2.17
N ARG A 38 0.30 7.27 -2.21
CA ARG A 38 0.15 6.39 -1.05
C ARG A 38 1.35 5.47 -0.96
N ARG A 39 1.99 5.37 0.19
CA ARG A 39 3.10 4.43 0.44
C ARG A 39 2.94 3.81 1.82
N PHE A 40 3.12 2.49 1.95
CA PHE A 40 3.19 1.88 3.27
C PHE A 40 4.47 2.32 3.98
N GLN A 41 4.32 2.80 5.20
CA GLN A 41 5.42 3.06 6.13
C GLN A 41 5.73 1.80 6.95
N SER A 42 4.68 1.13 7.44
CA SER A 42 4.77 -0.11 8.19
C SER A 42 3.93 -1.18 7.51
N SER A 43 4.49 -2.38 7.39
CA SER A 43 3.84 -3.55 6.79
C SER A 43 3.03 -4.37 7.81
N GLY A 44 3.13 -4.07 9.10
CA GLY A 44 2.64 -4.98 10.14
C GLY A 44 3.28 -6.36 9.97
N GLY A 45 2.46 -7.41 10.09
CA GLY A 45 2.77 -8.81 9.84
C GLY A 45 2.77 -9.22 8.37
N PHE A 46 2.50 -8.32 7.42
CA PHE A 46 2.62 -8.61 6.00
C PHE A 46 4.07 -8.58 5.50
N VAL A 47 4.34 -9.36 4.46
CA VAL A 47 5.66 -9.45 3.80
C VAL A 47 5.80 -8.31 2.79
N LYS A 48 6.91 -7.58 2.86
CA LYS A 48 7.21 -6.49 1.92
C LYS A 48 7.67 -7.10 0.60
N GLY A 49 7.00 -6.76 -0.50
CA GLY A 49 7.48 -7.13 -1.83
C GLY A 49 8.78 -6.40 -2.16
N THR A 50 9.69 -7.11 -2.80
CA THR A 50 11.00 -6.61 -3.23
C THR A 50 11.25 -6.97 -4.69
N ASN A 51 11.84 -6.04 -5.42
CA ASN A 51 12.39 -6.27 -6.76
C ASN A 51 13.69 -7.08 -6.69
N GLU A 52 14.22 -7.49 -7.84
CA GLU A 52 15.47 -8.24 -7.96
C GLU A 52 16.69 -7.48 -7.42
N ASP A 53 16.64 -6.14 -7.44
CA ASP A 53 17.68 -5.26 -6.90
C ASP A 53 17.58 -5.07 -5.37
N GLY A 54 16.61 -5.72 -4.70
CA GLY A 54 16.34 -5.61 -3.27
C GLY A 54 15.57 -4.34 -2.87
N SER A 55 15.22 -3.48 -3.82
CA SER A 55 14.35 -2.32 -3.56
C SER A 55 12.91 -2.78 -3.32
N ARG A 56 12.13 -1.99 -2.57
CA ARG A 56 10.70 -2.32 -2.33
C ARG A 56 9.91 -2.13 -3.62
N ASP A 57 9.19 -3.17 -4.05
CA ASP A 57 8.33 -3.14 -5.26
C ASP A 57 7.04 -2.31 -5.05
N GLY A 58 6.76 -1.94 -3.80
CA GLY A 58 5.58 -1.17 -3.45
C GLY A 58 4.37 -2.01 -3.05
N THR A 59 4.52 -3.33 -2.94
CA THR A 59 3.46 -4.26 -2.58
C THR A 59 3.61 -4.80 -1.15
N LEU A 60 2.50 -5.21 -0.57
CA LEU A 60 2.46 -6.06 0.61
C LEU A 60 1.81 -7.38 0.26
N ARG A 61 2.41 -8.46 0.76
CA ARG A 61 2.00 -9.84 0.49
C ARG A 61 1.63 -10.53 1.78
N CYS A 62 0.61 -11.38 1.73
CA CYS A 62 0.23 -12.23 2.84
C CYS A 62 1.38 -13.20 3.19
N PRO A 63 1.73 -13.37 4.48
CA PRO A 63 2.80 -14.28 4.89
C PRO A 63 2.44 -15.76 4.70
N ASN A 64 1.15 -16.10 4.63
CA ASN A 64 0.69 -17.49 4.58
C ASN A 64 0.63 -18.04 3.15
N ASP A 65 0.21 -17.23 2.19
CA ASP A 65 -0.09 -17.66 0.81
C ASP A 65 0.64 -16.83 -0.26
N GLY A 66 1.30 -15.73 0.11
CA GLY A 66 2.02 -14.85 -0.82
C GLY A 66 1.13 -13.90 -1.63
N THR A 67 -0.18 -13.91 -1.42
CA THR A 67 -1.17 -13.08 -2.12
C THR A 67 -0.89 -11.60 -1.90
N ILE A 68 -0.94 -10.80 -2.96
CA ILE A 68 -0.79 -9.35 -2.86
C ILE A 68 -2.06 -8.77 -2.23
N VAL A 69 -1.92 -8.24 -1.01
CA VAL A 69 -3.03 -7.64 -0.26
C VAL A 69 -3.08 -6.12 -0.40
N TRP A 70 -1.99 -5.49 -0.88
CA TRP A 70 -1.90 -4.04 -1.04
C TRP A 70 -0.80 -3.63 -2.01
N THR A 71 -0.99 -2.48 -2.67
CA THR A 71 -0.01 -1.83 -3.56
C THR A 71 0.02 -0.31 -3.37
N ASN A 72 1.19 0.29 -3.56
CA ASN A 72 1.40 1.75 -3.55
C ASN A 72 0.94 2.43 -4.84
N GLN A 73 0.63 1.65 -5.88
CA GLN A 73 0.00 2.18 -7.07
C GLN A 73 -1.40 2.66 -6.67
N ALA A 74 -1.65 3.96 -6.83
CA ALA A 74 -3.01 4.46 -6.78
C ALA A 74 -3.80 3.65 -7.81
N GLY A 75 -4.76 2.84 -7.36
CA GLY A 75 -5.67 2.15 -8.26
C GLY A 75 -6.19 3.19 -9.23
N LYS A 76 -5.96 2.98 -10.54
CA LYS A 76 -6.55 3.84 -11.57
C LYS A 76 -8.01 4.02 -11.18
N LYS A 77 -8.49 5.27 -11.11
CA LYS A 77 -9.93 5.54 -10.99
C LYS A 77 -10.61 4.58 -11.96
N ALA A 78 -11.53 3.76 -11.44
CA ALA A 78 -12.43 3.03 -12.30
C ALA A 78 -13.16 4.11 -13.11
N ASN A 79 -12.82 4.24 -14.40
CA ASN A 79 -13.62 5.01 -15.33
C ASN A 79 -14.98 4.31 -15.34
N THR A 80 -15.95 4.92 -14.66
CA THR A 80 -17.37 4.68 -14.91
C THR A 80 -17.75 5.37 -16.20
#